data_AF-A0A3C0YYM1-F1
#
_entry.id   AF-A0A3C0YYM1-F1
#
_cell.length_a   1.000
_cell.length_b   1.000
_cell.length_c   1.000
_cell.angle_alpha   90.00
_cell.angle_beta   90.00
_cell.angle_gamma   90.00
#
_symmetry.space_group_name_H-M   'P 1'
#
loop_
_entity.id
_entity.type
_entity.pdbx_description
1 polymer ?
#
loop_
_entity_poly.entity_id
_entity_poly.type
_entity_poly.pdbx_seq_one_letter_code
_entity_poly.pdbx_strand_id
1 'polypeptide(L)'
;MLLPDIKPKQTGEIEMTESAHWEEYRGSVVIPSQTEQRGLTVLLNIADNAVTVKFDEPVAGAAEWKGANVRIVERLKYHEIQFATTDLPVDTVELAWRMNAAKAEPSIAGVVVVRPNEIRISGEKGFILNRVEG
;
A
#
# COMPACT_ATOMS: atom_id res chain seq x y z
N MET A 1 29.51 -45.29 -39.43
CA MET A 1 29.64 -43.89 -39.91
C MET A 1 28.80 -43.05 -38.96
N LEU A 2 29.46 -42.12 -38.25
CA LEU A 2 28.94 -41.39 -37.09
C LEU A 2 27.85 -40.38 -37.47
N LEU A 3 26.82 -40.29 -36.63
CA LEU A 3 25.78 -39.26 -36.67
C LEU A 3 26.42 -37.89 -36.35
N PRO A 4 26.08 -36.80 -37.05
CA PRO A 4 26.48 -35.46 -36.62
C PRO A 4 25.59 -34.96 -35.47
N ASP A 5 26.25 -34.48 -34.42
CA ASP A 5 25.67 -33.84 -33.24
C ASP A 5 24.81 -32.62 -33.59
N ILE A 6 23.51 -32.68 -33.28
CA ILE A 6 22.62 -31.51 -33.31
C ILE A 6 22.79 -30.78 -31.97
N LYS A 7 23.57 -29.69 -31.97
CA LYS A 7 23.65 -28.78 -30.83
C LYS A 7 22.30 -28.06 -30.65
N PRO A 8 21.69 -28.06 -29.46
CA PRO A 8 20.50 -27.26 -29.21
C PRO A 8 20.83 -25.76 -29.27
N LYS A 9 20.02 -25.00 -30.00
CA LYS A 9 20.00 -23.53 -29.94
C LYS A 9 19.57 -23.13 -28.53
N GLN A 10 20.45 -22.43 -27.81
CA GLN A 10 20.04 -21.60 -26.67
C GLN A 10 19.23 -20.42 -27.23
N THR A 11 17.91 -20.52 -27.18
CA THR A 11 17.05 -19.34 -27.22
C THR A 11 16.87 -18.89 -25.78
N GLY A 12 17.79 -18.03 -25.35
CA GLY A 12 17.59 -17.19 -24.19
C GLY A 12 16.68 -16.04 -24.60
N GLU A 13 15.44 -16.11 -24.17
CA GLU A 13 14.61 -14.94 -23.89
C GLU A 13 13.98 -15.21 -22.54
N ILE A 14 14.76 -14.92 -21.51
CA ILE A 14 14.24 -14.76 -20.16
C ILE A 14 13.63 -13.36 -20.21
N GLU A 15 12.31 -13.26 -20.42
CA GLU A 15 11.62 -12.02 -20.13
C GLU A 15 11.95 -11.66 -18.67
N MET A 16 12.66 -10.55 -18.54
CA MET A 16 13.12 -10.01 -17.29
C MET A 16 11.88 -9.81 -16.41
N THR A 17 11.82 -10.54 -15.29
CA THR A 17 10.81 -10.36 -14.26
C THR A 17 10.75 -8.87 -13.89
N GLU A 18 9.62 -8.21 -14.16
CA GLU A 18 9.28 -6.93 -13.51
C GLU A 18 9.34 -7.18 -12.01
N SER A 19 10.47 -6.82 -11.40
CA SER A 19 10.58 -6.75 -9.95
C SER A 19 9.52 -5.76 -9.51
N ALA A 20 8.45 -6.24 -8.87
CA ALA A 20 7.44 -5.40 -8.23
C ALA A 20 8.14 -4.31 -7.40
N HIS A 21 8.19 -3.08 -7.94
CA HIS A 21 8.91 -2.00 -7.31
C HIS A 21 8.01 -1.39 -6.23
N TRP A 22 8.07 -1.99 -5.04
CA TRP A 22 7.40 -1.48 -3.87
C TRP A 22 8.09 -0.20 -3.38
N GLU A 23 7.32 0.87 -3.30
CA GLU A 23 7.73 2.09 -2.63
C GLU A 23 7.28 2.04 -1.18
N GLU A 24 8.20 2.31 -0.26
CA GLU A 24 7.92 2.26 1.17
C GLU A 24 7.88 3.68 1.76
N TYR A 25 6.79 3.98 2.47
CA TYR A 25 6.58 5.24 3.15
C TYR A 25 6.32 5.01 4.63
N ARG A 26 7.04 5.72 5.50
CA ARG A 26 6.92 5.59 6.96
C ARG A 26 6.55 6.91 7.62
N GLY A 27 5.83 6.78 8.72
CA GLY A 27 5.44 7.88 9.57
C GLY A 27 4.52 7.36 10.66
N SER A 28 3.47 8.10 10.96
CA SER A 28 2.53 7.69 11.99
C SER A 28 1.13 8.22 11.74
N VAL A 29 0.15 7.52 12.30
CA VAL A 29 -1.26 7.81 12.16
C VAL A 29 -1.97 7.63 13.49
N VAL A 30 -3.02 8.40 13.71
CA VAL A 30 -4.03 8.07 14.71
C VAL A 30 -5.14 7.34 13.98
N ILE A 31 -5.44 6.10 14.35
CA ILE A 31 -6.56 5.38 13.74
C ILE A 31 -7.86 5.98 14.29
N PRO A 32 -8.88 6.24 13.45
CA PRO A 32 -10.17 6.68 13.96
C PRO A 32 -10.69 5.74 15.05
N SER A 33 -11.40 6.29 16.05
CA SER A 33 -11.76 5.62 17.31
C SER A 33 -10.65 5.44 18.36
N GLN A 34 -9.39 5.71 18.00
CA GLN A 34 -8.26 5.64 18.93
C GLN A 34 -7.71 7.04 19.23
N THR A 35 -6.98 7.16 20.34
CA THR A 35 -6.30 8.40 20.74
C THR A 35 -4.80 8.35 20.54
N GLU A 36 -4.22 7.16 20.54
CA GLU A 36 -2.78 6.95 20.44
C GLU A 36 -2.31 7.02 18.98
N GLN A 37 -1.16 7.65 18.80
CA GLN A 37 -0.46 7.69 17.53
C GLN A 37 0.36 6.41 17.39
N ARG A 38 0.22 5.73 16.25
CA ARG A 38 0.89 4.47 15.94
C ARG A 38 1.82 4.65 14.75
N GLY A 39 2.96 3.97 14.76
CA GLY A 39 3.82 3.88 13.59
C GLY A 39 3.08 3.22 12.43
N LEU A 40 3.17 3.82 11.26
CA LEU A 40 2.50 3.38 10.03
C LEU A 40 3.54 3.29 8.92
N THR A 41 3.55 2.14 8.26
CA THR A 41 4.24 1.93 6.99
C THR A 41 3.20 1.68 5.89
N VAL A 42 3.30 2.41 4.78
CA VAL A 42 2.54 2.17 3.56
C VAL A 42 3.50 1.61 2.52
N LEU A 43 3.21 0.42 2.03
CA LEU A 43 3.85 -0.16 0.85
C LEU A 43 2.95 0.11 -0.35
N LEU A 44 3.47 0.80 -1.36
CA LEU A 44 2.76 1.19 -2.56
C LEU A 44 3.42 0.52 -3.77
N ASN A 45 2.63 -0.19 -4.58
CA ASN A 45 3.04 -0.68 -5.87
C ASN A 45 2.09 -0.13 -6.93
N ILE A 46 2.59 0.86 -7.68
CA ILE A 46 1.81 1.56 -8.70
C ILE A 46 1.54 0.66 -9.90
N ALA A 47 2.52 -0.16 -10.31
CA ALA A 47 2.42 -1.02 -11.48
C ALA A 47 1.34 -2.09 -11.30
N ASP A 48 1.32 -2.74 -10.12
CA ASP A 48 0.35 -3.80 -9.80
C ASP A 48 -0.95 -3.26 -9.20
N ASN A 49 -1.11 -1.93 -9.10
CA ASN A 49 -2.25 -1.27 -8.46
C ASN A 49 -2.55 -1.87 -7.07
N ALA A 50 -1.50 -1.99 -6.23
CA ALA A 50 -1.56 -2.64 -4.93
C ALA A 50 -1.04 -1.73 -3.82
N VAL A 51 -1.68 -1.80 -2.65
CA VAL A 51 -1.29 -1.06 -1.45
C VAL A 51 -1.39 -1.99 -0.25
N THR A 52 -0.43 -1.89 0.66
CA THR A 52 -0.46 -2.58 1.95
C THR A 52 -0.14 -1.57 3.05
N VAL A 53 -0.90 -1.61 4.14
CA VAL A 53 -0.60 -0.84 5.36
C VAL A 53 -0.08 -1.77 6.44
N LYS A 54 0.97 -1.35 7.16
CA LYS A 54 1.56 -2.06 8.29
C LYS A 54 1.67 -1.15 9.48
N PHE A 55 1.41 -1.68 10.66
CA PHE A 55 1.58 -0.96 11.92
C PHE A 55 2.73 -1.58 12.70
N ASP A 56 3.50 -0.75 13.40
CA ASP A 56 4.65 -1.21 14.21
C ASP A 56 4.20 -2.14 15.35
N GLU A 57 2.98 -1.92 15.84
CA GLU A 57 2.29 -2.79 16.79
C GLU A 57 1.00 -3.35 16.17
N PRO A 58 0.63 -4.60 16.47
CA PRO A 58 -0.60 -5.17 15.95
C PRO A 58 -1.85 -4.36 16.34
N VAL A 59 -2.77 -4.22 15.39
CA VAL A 59 -4.12 -3.67 15.57
C VAL A 59 -5.11 -4.76 15.19
N ALA A 60 -6.24 -4.91 15.88
CA ALA A 60 -7.19 -6.00 15.63
C ALA A 60 -6.54 -7.42 15.54
N GLY A 61 -5.39 -7.64 16.21
CA GLY A 61 -4.66 -8.91 16.15
C GLY A 61 -3.79 -9.15 14.90
N ALA A 62 -3.72 -8.22 13.94
CA ALA A 62 -2.85 -8.30 12.76
C ALA A 62 -1.82 -7.16 12.75
N ALA A 63 -0.72 -7.32 12.02
CA ALA A 63 0.27 -6.26 11.81
C ALA A 63 0.17 -5.63 10.41
N GLU A 64 -0.56 -6.26 9.49
CA GLU A 64 -0.61 -5.92 8.07
C GLU A 64 -2.02 -6.06 7.51
N TRP A 65 -2.44 -5.09 6.69
CA TRP A 65 -3.70 -5.11 5.94
C TRP A 65 -3.43 -4.80 4.48
N LYS A 66 -3.92 -5.66 3.60
CA LYS A 66 -3.93 -5.42 2.16
C LYS A 66 -5.07 -4.48 1.81
N GLY A 67 -4.79 -3.51 0.96
CA GLY A 67 -5.80 -2.61 0.43
C GLY A 67 -6.76 -3.35 -0.52
N ALA A 68 -8.05 -3.18 -0.28
CA ALA A 68 -9.13 -3.58 -1.18
C ALA A 68 -9.56 -2.39 -2.05
N ASN A 69 -10.09 -2.70 -3.24
CA ASN A 69 -10.62 -1.70 -4.19
C ASN A 69 -9.62 -0.57 -4.49
N VAL A 70 -8.35 -0.92 -4.63
CA VAL A 70 -7.27 0.04 -4.87
C VAL A 70 -7.51 0.75 -6.20
N ARG A 71 -7.46 2.07 -6.16
CA ARG A 71 -7.50 2.95 -7.31
C ARG A 71 -6.36 3.94 -7.23
N ILE A 72 -5.45 3.85 -8.19
CA ILE A 72 -4.37 4.81 -8.36
C ILE A 72 -4.65 5.63 -9.62
N VAL A 73 -4.76 6.95 -9.47
CA VAL A 73 -4.94 7.89 -10.57
C VAL A 73 -3.69 8.73 -10.70
N GLU A 74 -3.04 8.65 -11.84
CA GLU A 74 -1.91 9.51 -12.14
C GLU A 74 -2.37 10.96 -12.36
N ARG A 75 -1.81 11.88 -11.59
CA ARG A 75 -1.97 13.33 -11.79
C ARG A 75 -0.63 13.96 -12.19
N LEU A 76 -0.69 15.22 -12.60
CA LEU A 76 0.50 15.95 -13.03
C LEU A 76 1.57 16.04 -11.93
N LYS A 77 1.16 16.28 -10.67
CA LYS A 77 2.07 16.54 -9.55
C LYS A 77 2.17 15.40 -8.53
N TYR A 78 1.23 14.47 -8.54
CA TYR A 78 1.12 13.41 -7.54
C TYR A 78 0.40 12.19 -8.12
N HIS A 79 0.50 11.06 -7.44
CA HIS A 79 -0.43 9.94 -7.61
C HIS A 79 -1.53 10.08 -6.56
N GLU A 80 -2.78 10.05 -7.00
CA GLU A 80 -3.95 10.01 -6.12
C GLU A 80 -4.29 8.53 -5.86
N ILE A 81 -4.20 8.09 -4.61
CA ILE A 81 -4.41 6.69 -4.21
C ILE A 81 -5.64 6.63 -3.31
N GLN A 82 -6.57 5.74 -3.63
CA GLN A 82 -7.74 5.44 -2.81
C GLN A 82 -7.89 3.94 -2.64
N PHE A 83 -8.15 3.48 -1.43
CA PHE A 83 -8.39 2.06 -1.14
C PHE A 83 -9.16 1.91 0.18
N ALA A 84 -9.53 0.68 0.51
CA ALA A 84 -10.16 0.36 1.78
C ALA A 84 -9.42 -0.76 2.51
N THR A 85 -9.52 -0.80 3.83
CA THR A 85 -9.13 -1.93 4.67
C THR A 85 -10.34 -2.39 5.47
N THR A 86 -10.56 -3.70 5.57
CA THR A 86 -11.62 -4.28 6.40
C THR A 86 -11.05 -4.77 7.73
N ASP A 87 -11.94 -4.91 8.72
CA ASP A 87 -11.62 -5.42 10.05
C ASP A 87 -10.51 -4.61 10.74
N LEU A 88 -10.57 -3.28 10.58
CA LEU A 88 -9.63 -2.32 11.15
C LEU A 88 -10.42 -1.06 11.60
N PRO A 89 -10.25 -0.54 12.83
CA PRO A 89 -9.41 -1.06 13.92
C PRO A 89 -9.98 -2.29 14.63
N VAL A 90 -11.19 -2.72 14.28
CA VAL A 90 -11.89 -3.88 14.84
C VAL A 90 -12.71 -4.55 13.74
N ASP A 91 -13.12 -5.79 13.98
CA ASP A 91 -13.97 -6.57 13.08
C ASP A 91 -15.16 -5.76 12.57
N THR A 92 -15.55 -6.01 11.31
CA THR A 92 -16.67 -5.39 10.60
C THR A 92 -16.51 -3.90 10.24
N VAL A 93 -15.44 -3.24 10.71
CA VAL A 93 -15.18 -1.83 10.36
C VAL A 93 -14.34 -1.75 9.10
N GLU A 94 -14.85 -1.00 8.12
CA GLU A 94 -14.08 -0.60 6.95
C GLU A 94 -13.51 0.81 7.15
N LEU A 95 -12.21 0.97 6.89
CA LEU A 95 -11.58 2.27 6.74
C LEU A 95 -11.33 2.57 5.27
N ALA A 96 -11.72 3.76 4.85
CA ALA A 96 -11.37 4.32 3.55
C ALA A 96 -10.14 5.19 3.69
N TRP A 97 -9.14 4.92 2.85
CA TRP A 97 -7.88 5.63 2.80
C TRP A 97 -7.82 6.46 1.53
N ARG A 98 -7.38 7.71 1.67
CA ARG A 98 -7.13 8.62 0.54
C ARG A 98 -5.77 9.25 0.74
N MET A 99 -4.89 9.10 -0.23
CA MET A 99 -3.50 9.52 -0.15
C MET A 99 -3.09 10.22 -1.45
N ASN A 100 -2.21 11.20 -1.32
CA ASN A 100 -1.55 11.86 -2.44
C ASN A 100 -0.04 11.66 -2.28
N ALA A 101 0.55 10.84 -3.16
CA ALA A 101 2.00 10.65 -3.21
C ALA A 101 2.63 11.67 -4.14
N ALA A 102 3.44 12.58 -3.61
CA ALA A 102 4.09 13.61 -4.40
C ALA A 102 5.09 12.98 -5.38
N LYS A 103 5.11 13.47 -6.63
CA LYS A 103 6.10 13.02 -7.64
C LYS A 103 7.46 13.71 -7.47
N ALA A 104 7.45 14.94 -6.94
CA ALA A 104 8.63 15.79 -6.80
C ALA A 104 9.24 15.74 -5.40
N GLU A 105 8.53 15.18 -4.42
CA GLU A 105 8.94 15.12 -3.02
C GLU A 105 8.76 13.68 -2.51
N PRO A 106 9.64 13.20 -1.61
CA PRO A 106 9.54 11.85 -1.07
C PRO A 106 8.47 11.77 0.03
N SER A 107 7.23 12.20 -0.24
CA SER A 107 6.17 12.30 0.76
C SER A 107 4.80 11.84 0.28
N ILE A 108 4.02 11.31 1.22
CA ILE A 108 2.59 11.07 1.08
C ILE A 108 1.87 11.89 2.13
N ALA A 109 0.85 12.64 1.72
CA ALA A 109 -0.16 13.19 2.62
C ALA A 109 -1.48 12.43 2.44
N GLY A 110 -2.14 12.06 3.52
CA GLY A 110 -3.36 11.28 3.44
C GLY A 110 -4.34 11.49 4.58
N VAL A 111 -5.53 10.95 4.40
CA VAL A 111 -6.59 10.85 5.41
C VAL A 111 -7.12 9.43 5.45
N VAL A 112 -7.46 8.97 6.64
CA VAL A 112 -8.18 7.73 6.89
C VAL A 112 -9.53 8.06 7.52
N VAL A 113 -10.60 7.50 6.95
CA VAL A 113 -11.99 7.80 7.31
C VAL A 113 -12.73 6.50 7.58
N VAL A 114 -13.51 6.47 8.66
CA VAL A 114 -14.37 5.34 8.97
C VAL A 114 -15.59 5.34 8.03
N ARG A 115 -15.87 4.21 7.40
CA ARG A 115 -17.12 4.02 6.68
C ARG A 115 -18.29 3.76 7.64
N PRO A 116 -19.54 4.02 7.22
CA PRO A 116 -20.71 3.66 8.02
C PRO A 116 -20.65 2.21 8.50
N ASN A 117 -20.88 1.99 9.79
CA ASN A 117 -20.79 0.68 10.45
C ASN A 117 -21.83 0.59 11.58
N GLU A 118 -22.15 -0.63 11.99
CA GLU A 118 -23.20 -0.91 12.99
C GLU A 118 -22.79 -0.52 14.41
N ILE A 119 -21.49 -0.52 14.71
CA ILE A 119 -20.94 -0.24 16.04
C ILE A 119 -20.67 1.27 16.28
N ARG A 120 -21.10 2.13 15.37
CA ARG A 120 -21.09 3.60 15.46
C ARG A 120 -19.70 4.21 15.66
N ILE A 121 -18.65 3.54 15.21
CA ILE A 121 -17.33 4.16 15.13
C ILE A 121 -17.35 5.21 14.01
N SER A 122 -16.74 6.37 14.27
CA SER A 122 -16.71 7.48 13.32
C SER A 122 -15.41 8.28 13.45
N GLY A 123 -15.14 9.10 12.44
CA GLY A 123 -14.03 10.05 12.45
C GLY A 123 -13.19 10.00 11.18
N GLU A 124 -12.36 11.03 11.08
CA GLU A 124 -11.35 11.21 10.05
C GLU A 124 -10.04 11.62 10.73
N LYS A 125 -8.92 11.06 10.27
CA LYS A 125 -7.59 11.37 10.78
C LYS A 125 -6.62 11.57 9.63
N GLY A 126 -5.95 12.72 9.62
CA GLY A 126 -4.89 13.04 8.67
C GLY A 126 -3.55 12.46 9.11
N PHE A 127 -2.68 12.18 8.15
CA PHE A 127 -1.32 11.73 8.38
C PHE A 127 -0.39 12.15 7.24
N ILE A 128 0.91 12.17 7.53
CA ILE A 128 1.98 12.42 6.55
C ILE A 128 3.01 11.32 6.73
N LEU A 129 3.48 10.75 5.62
CA LEU A 129 4.52 9.73 5.56
C LEU A 129 5.65 10.22 4.65
N ASN A 130 6.86 9.79 4.95
CA ASN A 130 8.04 10.07 4.14
C ASN A 130 8.56 8.76 3.54
N ARG A 131 9.02 8.83 2.30
CA ARG A 131 9.63 7.70 1.61
C ARG A 131 10.89 7.27 2.35
N VAL A 132 11.05 5.96 2.53
CA VAL A 132 12.30 5.39 3.00
C VAL A 132 13.18 5.14 1.79
N GLU A 133 14.35 5.77 1.74
CA GLU A 133 15.38 5.43 0.76
C GLU A 133 15.99 4.07 1.15
N GLY A 134 16.04 3.15 0.17
CA GLY A 134 16.62 1.82 0.33
C GLY A 134 18.13 1.80 0.12
#